data_AF-A0A416TQX4-F1
#
_entry.id   AF-A0A416TQX4-F1
#
_cell.length_a   1.000
_cell.length_b   1.000
_cell.length_c   1.000
_cell.angle_alpha   90.00
_cell.angle_beta   90.00
_cell.angle_gamma   90.00
#
_symmetry.space_group_name_H-M   'P 1'
#
loop_
_entity.id
_entity.type
_entity.pdbx_description
1 polymer ?
#
loop_
_entity_poly.entity_id
_entity_poly.type
_entity_poly.pdbx_seq_one_letter_code
_entity_poly.pdbx_strand_id
1 'polypeptide(L)'
;MFTKKQAETEKLNGRKMVVFKHVELLNGYYQDRATLTDSNYSATIEDVLLKNILTGNNATDYYIENIYKFGLKECFIALMQNLSAGINFKASEQNSYPLIKLATNILSRPFSSSIDPEYSHYYDGHFPSNCKQVAKILEHEAENKELSFEEKMELEDNLALLNNTTKDGVDFIPYNYFSLVLKNWTALGNNSFTFRMLFDVVALSDNALWDKPEHRINAIECIKDVTKSWDIY
;
A
#
# COMPACT_ATOMS: atom_id res chain seq x y z
N MET A 1 17.04 12.08 45.22
CA MET A 1 17.98 11.41 44.32
C MET A 1 17.24 10.29 43.61
N PHE A 2 16.80 10.54 42.38
CA PHE A 2 16.13 9.55 41.55
C PHE A 2 17.21 8.78 40.78
N THR A 3 17.39 7.50 41.08
CA THR A 3 18.28 6.62 40.33
C THR A 3 17.60 6.20 39.02
N LYS A 4 17.87 6.99 37.97
CA LYS A 4 17.83 6.57 36.57
C LYS A 4 18.77 5.36 36.39
N LYS A 5 18.27 4.14 36.62
CA LYS A 5 18.99 2.92 36.22
C LYS A 5 18.11 1.66 36.14
N GLN A 6 16.90 1.79 35.60
CA GLN A 6 16.04 0.65 35.25
C GLN A 6 15.37 0.78 33.87
N ALA A 7 15.85 1.68 33.00
CA ALA A 7 15.26 1.91 31.68
C ALA A 7 16.09 1.33 30.51
N GLU A 8 17.11 0.50 30.77
CA GLU A 8 18.01 0.02 29.72
C GLU A 8 18.34 -1.48 29.88
N THR A 9 17.34 -2.36 29.80
CA THR A 9 17.56 -3.76 29.38
C THR A 9 16.27 -4.48 28.91
N GLU A 10 15.48 -3.87 28.03
CA GLU A 10 14.50 -4.64 27.23
C GLU A 10 14.97 -4.73 25.78
N LYS A 11 16.00 -5.56 25.57
CA LYS A 11 16.25 -6.17 24.26
C LYS A 11 15.68 -7.59 24.28
N LEU A 12 14.62 -7.78 23.50
CA LEU A 12 14.22 -9.02 22.82
C LEU A 12 13.97 -10.26 23.70
N ASN A 13 12.79 -10.32 24.31
CA ASN A 13 12.12 -11.61 24.54
C ASN A 13 10.67 -11.46 24.07
N GLY A 14 10.36 -11.96 22.87
CA GLY A 14 9.03 -11.91 22.24
C GLY A 14 7.95 -12.75 22.93
N ARG A 15 8.04 -12.95 24.25
CA ARG A 15 7.09 -13.74 25.03
C ARG A 15 5.91 -12.86 25.41
N LYS A 16 4.71 -13.22 24.93
CA LYS A 16 3.44 -12.56 25.27
C LYS A 16 2.54 -13.55 26.01
N MET A 17 1.98 -13.12 27.14
CA MET A 17 1.00 -13.93 27.87
C MET A 17 -0.39 -13.72 27.27
N VAL A 18 -1.06 -14.81 26.87
CA VAL A 18 -2.44 -14.80 26.38
C VAL A 18 -3.27 -15.66 27.32
N VAL A 19 -4.41 -15.13 27.78
CA VAL A 19 -5.31 -15.82 28.70
C VAL A 19 -6.52 -16.34 27.94
N PHE A 20 -6.73 -17.65 27.96
CA PHE A 20 -7.87 -18.30 27.33
C PHE A 20 -8.95 -18.65 28.37
N LYS A 21 -10.21 -18.34 28.06
CA LYS A 21 -11.36 -18.69 28.92
C LYS A 21 -11.64 -20.19 28.98
N HIS A 22 -11.31 -20.94 27.92
CA HIS A 22 -11.62 -22.37 27.78
C HIS A 22 -10.33 -23.20 27.72
N VAL A 23 -9.43 -23.01 28.68
CA VAL A 23 -8.07 -23.56 28.66
C VAL A 23 -8.03 -25.10 28.63
N GLU A 24 -8.95 -25.78 29.32
CA GLU A 24 -8.98 -27.25 29.37
C GLU A 24 -9.23 -27.86 27.98
N LEU A 25 -10.16 -27.29 27.22
CA LEU A 25 -10.47 -27.72 25.85
C LEU A 25 -9.28 -27.50 24.91
N LEU A 26 -8.68 -26.31 24.95
CA LEU A 26 -7.53 -25.97 24.10
C LEU A 26 -6.33 -26.86 24.44
N ASN A 27 -6.09 -27.12 25.74
CA ASN A 27 -5.00 -27.98 26.20
C ASN A 27 -5.13 -29.40 25.63
N GLY A 28 -6.27 -30.05 25.79
CA GLY A 28 -6.47 -31.40 25.26
C GLY A 28 -6.30 -31.45 23.74
N TYR A 29 -7.03 -30.60 23.02
CA TYR A 29 -7.02 -30.61 21.55
C TYR A 29 -5.64 -30.32 20.94
N TYR A 30 -4.93 -29.30 21.44
CA TYR A 30 -3.63 -28.93 20.87
C TYR A 30 -2.47 -29.79 21.38
N GLN A 31 -2.59 -30.44 22.55
CA GLN A 31 -1.61 -31.48 22.95
C GLN A 31 -1.69 -32.68 22.02
N ASP A 32 -2.89 -33.18 21.72
CA ASP A 32 -3.06 -34.29 20.79
C ASP A 32 -2.47 -33.96 19.41
N ARG A 33 -2.75 -32.75 18.89
CA ARG A 33 -2.16 -32.30 17.62
C ARG A 33 -0.64 -32.19 17.68
N ALA A 34 -0.08 -31.61 18.74
CA ALA A 34 1.36 -31.47 18.90
C ALA A 34 2.06 -32.85 18.89
N THR A 35 1.49 -33.84 19.58
CA THR A 35 1.98 -35.23 19.58
C THR A 35 1.89 -35.88 18.21
N LEU A 36 0.80 -35.67 17.46
CA LEU A 36 0.63 -36.24 16.12
C LEU A 36 1.60 -35.64 15.08
N THR A 37 2.09 -34.43 15.30
CA THR A 37 2.97 -33.70 14.35
C THR A 37 4.42 -33.56 14.83
N ASP A 38 4.81 -34.24 15.91
CA ASP A 38 6.13 -34.10 16.56
C ASP A 38 6.53 -32.63 16.80
N SER A 39 5.57 -31.80 17.24
CA SER A 39 5.74 -30.37 17.51
C SER A 39 5.48 -30.05 18.99
N ASN A 40 5.67 -28.78 19.39
CA ASN A 40 5.31 -28.32 20.72
C ASN A 40 3.94 -27.62 20.73
N TYR A 41 3.33 -27.57 21.91
CA TYR A 41 1.99 -26.99 22.12
C TYR A 41 1.88 -25.54 21.63
N SER A 42 2.86 -24.70 21.98
CA SER A 42 2.87 -23.28 21.59
C SER A 42 3.01 -23.09 20.09
N ALA A 43 3.89 -23.85 19.44
CA ALA A 43 4.06 -23.81 17.99
C ALA A 43 2.80 -24.27 17.25
N THR A 44 2.08 -25.26 17.80
CA THR A 44 0.83 -25.74 17.21
C THR A 44 -0.28 -24.69 17.31
N ILE A 45 -0.38 -23.97 18.44
CA ILE A 45 -1.33 -22.85 18.58
C ILE A 45 -0.96 -21.72 17.64
N GLU A 46 0.31 -21.34 17.59
CA GLU A 46 0.81 -20.28 16.71
C GLU A 46 0.52 -20.58 15.25
N ASP A 47 0.80 -21.80 14.78
CA ASP A 47 0.47 -22.25 13.42
C ASP A 47 -1.02 -22.09 13.10
N VAL A 48 -1.91 -22.46 14.02
CA VAL A 48 -3.36 -22.28 13.81
C VAL A 48 -3.77 -20.81 13.80
N LEU A 49 -3.18 -19.96 14.64
CA LEU A 49 -3.44 -18.52 14.61
C LEU A 49 -2.92 -17.89 13.31
N LEU A 50 -1.72 -18.25 12.88
CA LEU A 50 -1.12 -17.76 11.64
C LEU A 50 -1.93 -18.17 10.41
N LYS A 51 -2.48 -19.38 10.37
CA LYS A 51 -3.38 -19.84 9.29
C LYS A 51 -4.67 -19.03 9.13
N ASN A 52 -5.05 -18.24 10.14
CA ASN A 52 -6.20 -17.32 10.01
C ASN A 52 -5.79 -15.94 9.45
N ILE A 53 -4.49 -15.64 9.42
CA ILE A 53 -3.94 -14.37 8.94
C ILE A 53 -3.35 -14.55 7.56
N LEU A 54 -2.48 -15.56 7.42
CA LEU A 54 -1.77 -15.95 6.20
C LEU A 54 -2.61 -16.91 5.36
N THR A 55 -2.37 -16.86 4.06
CA THR A 55 -3.16 -17.57 3.04
C THR A 55 -2.39 -18.74 2.42
N GLY A 56 -1.08 -18.82 2.63
CA GLY A 56 -0.20 -19.76 1.93
C GLY A 56 0.15 -19.31 0.51
N ASN A 57 -0.34 -18.16 0.05
CA ASN A 57 0.13 -17.51 -1.16
C ASN A 57 1.31 -16.59 -0.79
N ASN A 58 2.49 -16.85 -1.38
CA ASN A 58 3.72 -16.12 -1.07
C ASN A 58 3.56 -14.60 -1.26
N ALA A 59 2.94 -14.16 -2.37
CA ALA A 59 2.69 -12.75 -2.68
C ALA A 59 1.83 -12.08 -1.61
N THR A 60 0.66 -12.67 -1.33
CA THR A 60 -0.26 -12.19 -0.31
C THR A 60 0.41 -12.11 1.06
N ASP A 61 1.07 -13.19 1.47
CA ASP A 61 1.66 -13.32 2.81
C ASP A 61 2.80 -12.31 3.00
N TYR A 62 3.64 -12.09 1.99
CA TYR A 62 4.68 -11.05 2.00
C TYR A 62 4.12 -9.65 2.27
N TYR A 63 3.05 -9.25 1.57
CA TYR A 63 2.46 -7.91 1.77
C TYR A 63 1.74 -7.79 3.12
N ILE A 64 1.06 -8.83 3.58
CA ILE A 64 0.45 -8.85 4.93
C ILE A 64 1.54 -8.69 6.00
N GLU A 65 2.66 -9.38 5.87
CA GLU A 65 3.80 -9.24 6.77
C GLU A 65 4.39 -7.83 6.74
N ASN A 66 4.55 -7.23 5.55
CA ASN A 66 5.05 -5.86 5.41
C ASN A 66 4.20 -4.84 6.17
N ILE A 67 2.87 -4.99 6.16
CA ILE A 67 1.95 -4.10 6.91
C ILE A 67 2.31 -4.05 8.41
N TYR A 68 2.65 -5.19 9.01
CA TYR A 68 2.93 -5.27 10.46
C TYR A 68 4.41 -5.12 10.82
N LYS A 69 5.32 -5.34 9.86
CA LYS A 69 6.77 -5.14 10.05
C LYS A 69 7.19 -3.69 9.81
N PHE A 70 6.66 -3.05 8.77
CA PHE A 70 7.11 -1.74 8.30
C PHE A 70 5.99 -0.69 8.26
N GLY A 71 4.73 -1.12 8.23
CA GLY A 71 3.57 -0.23 8.21
C GLY A 71 2.81 -0.28 6.88
N LEU A 72 1.61 0.29 6.89
CA LEU A 72 0.72 0.25 5.73
C LEU A 72 1.25 1.08 4.55
N LYS A 73 1.82 2.26 4.84
CA LYS A 73 2.43 3.12 3.83
C LYS A 73 3.52 2.37 3.06
N GLU A 74 4.47 1.78 3.77
CA GLU A 74 5.57 1.00 3.19
C GLU A 74 5.06 -0.20 2.38
N CYS A 75 4.00 -0.87 2.83
CA CYS A 75 3.36 -1.91 2.04
C CYS A 75 2.80 -1.37 0.71
N PHE A 76 2.16 -0.20 0.71
CA PHE A 76 1.65 0.42 -0.53
C PHE A 76 2.77 0.90 -1.44
N ILE A 77 3.89 1.39 -0.90
CA ILE A 77 5.11 1.69 -1.66
C ILE A 77 5.59 0.42 -2.38
N ALA A 78 5.73 -0.70 -1.66
CA ALA A 78 6.15 -1.97 -2.23
C ALA A 78 5.17 -2.52 -3.29
N LEU A 79 3.86 -2.35 -3.08
CA LEU A 79 2.83 -2.72 -4.07
C LEU A 79 2.96 -1.89 -5.35
N MET A 80 3.10 -0.57 -5.24
CA MET A 80 3.27 0.31 -6.41
C MET A 80 4.59 0.03 -7.13
N GLN A 81 5.66 -0.25 -6.38
CA GLN A 81 6.94 -0.65 -6.94
C GLN A 81 6.82 -1.92 -7.77
N ASN A 82 6.18 -2.98 -7.24
CA ASN A 82 5.94 -4.21 -8.00
C ASN A 82 5.13 -3.94 -9.27
N LEU A 83 4.02 -3.20 -9.16
CA LEU A 83 3.16 -2.84 -10.31
C LEU A 83 3.92 -2.07 -11.39
N SER A 84 4.91 -1.26 -11.00
CA SER A 84 5.74 -0.49 -11.92
C SER A 84 6.87 -1.27 -12.60
N ALA A 85 7.13 -2.52 -12.17
CA ALA A 85 8.25 -3.34 -12.63
C ALA A 85 7.94 -4.16 -13.90
N GLY A 86 6.78 -3.94 -14.54
CA GLY A 86 6.44 -4.61 -15.78
C GLY A 86 7.30 -4.19 -16.98
N ILE A 87 7.15 -4.92 -18.08
CA ILE A 87 7.95 -4.75 -19.31
C ILE A 87 7.20 -3.93 -20.36
N ASN A 88 7.92 -3.32 -21.31
CA ASN A 88 7.35 -2.52 -22.40
C ASN A 88 6.41 -1.41 -21.91
N PHE A 89 6.77 -0.75 -20.81
CA PHE A 89 5.98 0.29 -20.15
C PHE A 89 4.60 -0.15 -19.67
N LYS A 90 4.34 -1.46 -19.59
CA LYS A 90 3.10 -2.02 -19.02
C LYS A 90 3.26 -2.33 -17.54
N ALA A 91 2.15 -2.33 -16.82
CA ALA A 91 2.16 -2.79 -15.44
C ALA A 91 2.54 -4.28 -15.38
N SER A 92 3.15 -4.73 -14.28
CA SER A 92 3.40 -6.16 -14.07
C SER A 92 2.09 -6.94 -13.92
N GLU A 93 1.07 -6.30 -13.34
CA GLU A 93 -0.23 -6.88 -13.06
C GLU A 93 -1.36 -5.92 -13.45
N GLN A 94 -2.49 -6.45 -13.94
CA GLN A 94 -3.59 -5.64 -14.50
C GLN A 94 -4.81 -5.54 -13.57
N ASN A 95 -4.86 -6.31 -12.50
CA ASN A 95 -6.00 -6.42 -11.58
C ASN A 95 -5.88 -5.48 -10.36
N SER A 96 -5.09 -4.41 -10.45
CA SER A 96 -4.78 -3.52 -9.31
C SER A 96 -5.82 -2.42 -9.04
N TYR A 97 -6.89 -2.33 -9.84
CA TYR A 97 -7.97 -1.34 -9.64
C TYR A 97 -8.49 -1.29 -8.18
N PRO A 98 -8.77 -2.43 -7.51
CA PRO A 98 -9.25 -2.41 -6.12
C PRO A 98 -8.24 -1.78 -5.15
N LEU A 99 -6.93 -1.99 -5.35
CA LEU A 99 -5.88 -1.37 -4.52
C LEU A 99 -5.87 0.14 -4.67
N ILE A 100 -5.99 0.64 -5.91
CA ILE A 100 -6.00 2.08 -6.18
C ILE A 100 -7.26 2.71 -5.57
N LYS A 101 -8.40 2.05 -5.68
CA LYS A 101 -9.65 2.48 -5.03
C LYS A 101 -9.54 2.52 -3.51
N LEU A 102 -8.89 1.54 -2.90
CA LEU A 102 -8.65 1.53 -1.46
C LEU A 102 -7.73 2.69 -1.05
N ALA A 103 -6.64 2.93 -1.76
CA ALA A 103 -5.73 4.05 -1.49
C ALA A 103 -6.46 5.40 -1.59
N THR A 104 -7.32 5.60 -2.59
CA THR A 104 -8.16 6.80 -2.69
C THR A 104 -9.01 7.03 -1.44
N ASN A 105 -9.62 5.97 -0.89
CA ASN A 105 -10.44 6.06 0.32
C ASN A 105 -9.59 6.33 1.58
N ILE A 106 -8.40 5.76 1.68
CA ILE A 106 -7.47 6.05 2.78
C ILE A 106 -7.07 7.53 2.76
N LEU A 107 -6.80 8.05 1.56
CA LEU A 107 -6.32 9.40 1.31
C LEU A 107 -7.45 10.44 1.18
N SER A 108 -8.73 10.07 1.35
CA SER A 108 -9.88 10.95 1.11
C SER A 108 -10.04 12.02 2.20
N ARG A 109 -9.06 12.92 2.31
CA ARG A 109 -9.07 14.09 3.19
C ARG A 109 -8.79 15.34 2.34
N PRO A 110 -9.62 16.38 2.44
CA PRO A 110 -9.56 17.55 1.56
C PRO A 110 -8.47 18.57 1.93
N PHE A 111 -7.53 18.22 2.82
CA PHE A 111 -6.50 19.13 3.30
C PHE A 111 -5.15 18.77 2.69
N SER A 112 -4.32 19.80 2.45
CA SER A 112 -2.93 19.59 2.09
C SER A 112 -2.25 18.76 3.16
N SER A 113 -1.66 17.65 2.76
CA SER A 113 -0.79 16.87 3.63
C SER A 113 0.61 17.42 3.47
N SER A 114 1.29 17.71 4.58
CA SER A 114 2.73 17.94 4.54
C SER A 114 3.42 16.78 3.83
N ILE A 115 4.43 17.11 3.03
CA ILE A 115 5.28 16.10 2.40
C ILE A 115 6.03 15.37 3.52
N ASP A 116 6.06 14.04 3.43
CA ASP A 116 6.88 13.23 4.34
C ASP A 116 8.36 13.60 4.18
N PRO A 117 9.04 14.09 5.25
CA PRO A 117 10.43 14.51 5.16
C PRO A 117 11.37 13.40 4.70
N GLU A 118 11.09 12.13 5.03
CA GLU A 118 11.93 10.99 4.65
C GLU A 118 12.02 10.82 3.13
N TYR A 119 10.92 11.10 2.44
CA TYR A 119 10.76 10.91 1.00
C TYR A 119 10.80 12.22 0.20
N SER A 120 11.08 13.35 0.87
CA SER A 120 11.11 14.69 0.25
C SER A 120 12.00 14.80 -0.99
N HIS A 121 13.06 14.00 -1.06
CA HIS A 121 13.99 13.95 -2.20
C HIS A 121 13.32 13.50 -3.52
N TYR A 122 12.17 12.84 -3.50
CA TYR A 122 11.41 12.51 -4.72
C TYR A 122 10.69 13.70 -5.33
N TYR A 123 10.37 14.72 -4.52
CA TYR A 123 9.51 15.84 -4.91
C TYR A 123 10.09 16.68 -6.05
N ASP A 124 11.41 16.89 -6.06
CA ASP A 124 12.07 17.78 -7.03
C ASP A 124 12.56 17.07 -8.30
N GLY A 125 12.40 15.75 -8.41
CA GLY A 125 13.02 14.96 -9.49
C GLY A 125 12.16 13.82 -10.01
N HIS A 126 12.03 12.76 -9.22
CA HIS A 126 11.38 11.53 -9.65
C HIS A 126 9.87 11.75 -9.86
N PHE A 127 9.20 12.39 -8.91
CA PHE A 127 7.77 12.63 -8.96
C PHE A 127 7.33 13.51 -10.15
N PRO A 128 7.91 14.69 -10.40
CA PRO A 128 7.53 15.53 -11.55
C PRO A 128 7.83 14.85 -12.89
N SER A 129 8.89 14.05 -12.96
CA SER A 129 9.23 13.28 -14.16
C SER A 129 8.15 12.25 -14.48
N ASN A 130 7.70 11.49 -13.47
CA ASN A 130 6.63 10.50 -13.64
C ASN A 130 5.29 11.18 -13.96
N CYS A 131 4.96 12.30 -13.31
CA CYS A 131 3.77 13.09 -13.65
C CYS A 131 3.76 13.55 -15.12
N LYS A 132 4.91 14.01 -15.65
CA LYS A 132 5.04 14.37 -17.07
C LYS A 132 4.80 13.19 -18.01
N GLN A 133 5.21 11.97 -17.64
CA GLN A 133 4.95 10.79 -18.46
C GLN A 133 3.46 10.42 -18.44
N VAL A 134 2.81 10.51 -17.28
CA VAL A 134 1.35 10.30 -17.16
C VAL A 134 0.58 11.35 -17.97
N ALA A 135 1.00 12.62 -17.93
CA ALA A 135 0.40 13.68 -18.73
C ALA A 135 0.45 13.37 -20.24
N LYS A 136 1.61 12.93 -20.74
CA LYS A 136 1.78 12.53 -22.15
C LYS A 136 0.88 11.37 -22.57
N ILE A 137 0.62 10.42 -21.67
CA ILE A 137 -0.31 9.32 -21.95
C ILE A 137 -1.72 9.88 -22.14
N LEU A 138 -2.17 10.77 -21.24
CA LEU A 138 -3.49 11.39 -21.36
C LEU A 138 -3.63 12.26 -22.61
N GLU A 139 -2.59 13.04 -22.95
CA GLU A 139 -2.54 13.84 -24.18
C GLU A 139 -2.66 12.95 -25.41
N HIS A 140 -1.88 11.86 -25.49
CA HIS A 140 -1.92 10.94 -26.62
C HIS A 140 -3.29 10.26 -26.76
N GLU A 141 -3.90 9.81 -25.67
CA GLU A 141 -5.23 9.22 -25.69
C GLU A 141 -6.29 10.23 -26.14
N ALA A 142 -6.16 11.49 -25.74
CA ALA A 142 -7.04 12.58 -26.17
C ALA A 142 -6.90 12.93 -27.66
N GLU A 143 -5.69 12.90 -28.22
CA GLU A 143 -5.46 13.12 -29.66
C GLU A 143 -6.18 12.08 -30.54
N ASN A 144 -6.38 10.87 -30.01
CA ASN A 144 -6.98 9.75 -30.72
C ASN A 144 -8.52 9.71 -30.65
N LYS A 145 -9.19 10.67 -30.00
CA LYS A 145 -10.65 10.73 -29.91
C LYS A 145 -11.21 12.15 -29.95
N GLU A 146 -12.45 12.29 -30.41
CA GLU A 146 -13.18 13.55 -30.29
C GLU A 146 -13.73 13.69 -28.87
N LEU A 147 -13.24 14.70 -28.13
CA LEU A 147 -13.65 14.98 -26.76
C LEU A 147 -14.86 15.92 -26.70
N SER A 148 -15.81 15.61 -25.84
CA SER A 148 -16.84 16.56 -25.40
C SER A 148 -16.25 17.75 -24.64
N PHE A 149 -17.03 18.81 -24.43
CA PHE A 149 -16.59 19.97 -23.66
C PHE A 149 -16.20 19.59 -22.21
N GLU A 150 -16.99 18.75 -21.56
CA GLU A 150 -16.72 18.27 -20.20
C GLU A 150 -15.43 17.45 -20.13
N GLU A 151 -15.20 16.56 -21.09
CA GLU A 151 -13.94 15.78 -21.17
C GLU A 151 -12.72 16.66 -21.44
N LYS A 152 -12.86 17.74 -22.22
CA LYS A 152 -11.77 18.71 -22.45
C LYS A 152 -11.41 19.44 -21.16
N MET A 153 -12.41 19.91 -20.41
CA MET A 153 -12.18 20.54 -19.11
C MET A 153 -11.52 19.57 -18.13
N GLU A 154 -12.00 18.33 -18.04
CA GLU A 154 -11.40 17.34 -17.13
C GLU A 154 -9.97 17.00 -17.54
N LEU A 155 -9.66 16.92 -18.84
CA LEU A 155 -8.30 16.76 -19.32
C LEU A 155 -7.43 17.95 -18.92
N GLU A 156 -7.89 19.19 -19.13
CA GLU A 156 -7.16 20.40 -18.74
C GLU A 156 -6.85 20.44 -17.24
N ASP A 157 -7.82 20.10 -16.39
CA ASP A 157 -7.63 20.01 -14.94
C ASP A 157 -6.61 18.93 -14.54
N ASN A 158 -6.70 17.75 -15.18
CA ASN A 158 -5.76 16.65 -14.96
C ASN A 158 -4.33 17.04 -15.38
N LEU A 159 -4.17 17.69 -16.54
CA LEU A 159 -2.88 18.17 -17.02
C LEU A 159 -2.34 19.30 -16.15
N ALA A 160 -3.19 20.18 -15.62
CA ALA A 160 -2.79 21.21 -14.68
C ALA A 160 -2.26 20.61 -13.37
N LEU A 161 -2.91 19.57 -12.83
CA LEU A 161 -2.44 18.83 -11.66
C LEU A 161 -1.05 18.22 -11.92
N LEU A 162 -0.88 17.50 -13.04
CA LEU A 162 0.35 16.78 -13.37
C LEU A 162 1.53 17.70 -13.73
N ASN A 163 1.27 18.91 -14.23
CA ASN A 163 2.32 19.84 -14.66
C ASN A 163 2.73 20.87 -13.59
N ASN A 164 1.93 21.08 -12.54
CA ASN A 164 2.18 22.09 -11.52
C ASN A 164 2.79 21.54 -10.22
N THR A 165 3.33 20.32 -10.24
CA THR A 165 3.78 19.57 -9.05
C THR A 165 4.98 20.18 -8.30
N THR A 166 5.66 21.17 -8.88
CA THR A 166 6.87 21.80 -8.30
C THR A 166 6.77 23.32 -8.19
N LYS A 167 5.61 23.91 -8.44
CA LYS A 167 5.46 25.37 -8.37
C LYS A 167 5.22 25.78 -6.91
N ASP A 168 6.01 26.73 -6.43
CA ASP A 168 5.85 27.34 -5.11
C ASP A 168 4.37 27.76 -4.90
N GLY A 169 3.73 27.17 -3.89
CA GLY A 169 2.35 27.49 -3.50
C GLY A 169 1.26 26.52 -3.98
N VAL A 170 1.59 25.44 -4.70
CA VAL A 170 0.62 24.37 -4.99
C VAL A 170 0.68 23.31 -3.90
N ASP A 171 -0.43 23.13 -3.19
CA ASP A 171 -0.56 22.10 -2.17
C ASP A 171 -0.47 20.69 -2.76
N PHE A 172 0.40 19.86 -2.18
CA PHE A 172 0.45 18.43 -2.49
C PHE A 172 -0.75 17.71 -1.84
N ILE A 173 -1.67 17.25 -2.69
CA ILE A 173 -2.89 16.54 -2.27
C ILE A 173 -2.88 15.14 -2.90
N PRO A 174 -2.41 14.10 -2.17
CA PRO A 174 -2.29 12.73 -2.68
C PRO A 174 -3.57 12.17 -3.33
N TYR A 175 -4.72 12.49 -2.73
CA TYR A 175 -6.04 12.06 -3.20
C TYR A 175 -6.28 12.39 -4.68
N ASN A 176 -5.83 13.56 -5.14
CA ASN A 176 -6.11 14.03 -6.50
C ASN A 176 -5.43 13.14 -7.54
N TYR A 177 -4.22 12.64 -7.26
CA TYR A 177 -3.50 11.76 -8.19
C TYR A 177 -4.15 10.38 -8.29
N PHE A 178 -4.54 9.79 -7.17
CA PHE A 178 -5.27 8.52 -7.17
C PHE A 178 -6.65 8.65 -7.85
N SER A 179 -7.37 9.75 -7.59
CA SER A 179 -8.65 10.05 -8.22
C SER A 179 -8.51 10.20 -9.75
N LEU A 180 -7.50 10.94 -10.21
CA LEU A 180 -7.16 11.08 -11.63
C LEU A 180 -6.93 9.70 -12.28
N VAL A 181 -6.15 8.83 -11.64
CA VAL A 181 -5.88 7.48 -12.15
C VAL A 181 -7.14 6.64 -12.24
N LEU A 182 -8.00 6.67 -11.23
CA LEU A 182 -9.25 5.88 -11.25
C LEU A 182 -10.21 6.35 -12.33
N LYS A 183 -10.33 7.66 -12.54
CA LYS A 183 -11.21 8.22 -13.58
C LYS A 183 -10.70 7.92 -14.99
N ASN A 184 -9.37 7.87 -15.17
CA ASN A 184 -8.72 7.58 -16.44
C ASN A 184 -8.18 6.14 -16.49
N TRP A 185 -8.81 5.19 -15.78
CA TRP A 185 -8.25 3.85 -15.57
C TRP A 185 -7.98 3.10 -16.88
N THR A 186 -8.83 3.25 -17.89
CA THR A 186 -8.65 2.60 -19.19
C THR A 186 -7.32 2.96 -19.84
N ALA A 187 -6.89 4.23 -19.71
CA ALA A 187 -5.62 4.71 -20.25
C ALA A 187 -4.43 4.41 -19.31
N LEU A 188 -4.65 4.56 -18.00
CA LEU A 188 -3.55 4.62 -17.03
C LEU A 188 -3.31 3.32 -16.26
N GLY A 189 -4.31 2.45 -16.15
CA GLY A 189 -4.32 1.28 -15.25
C GLY A 189 -3.37 0.14 -15.65
N ASN A 190 -2.84 0.17 -16.87
CA ASN A 190 -1.87 -0.82 -17.37
C ASN A 190 -0.54 -0.18 -17.79
N ASN A 191 -0.13 0.93 -17.16
CA ASN A 191 1.09 1.63 -17.51
C ASN A 191 2.07 1.70 -16.32
N SER A 192 3.34 1.34 -16.55
CA SER A 192 4.36 1.37 -15.50
C SER A 192 4.56 2.77 -14.91
N PHE A 193 4.52 3.83 -15.73
CA PHE A 193 4.71 5.21 -15.27
C PHE A 193 3.59 5.69 -14.35
N THR A 194 2.36 5.21 -14.56
CA THR A 194 1.26 5.45 -13.62
C THR A 194 1.62 4.94 -12.23
N PHE A 195 2.11 3.70 -12.14
CA PHE A 195 2.46 3.12 -10.84
C PHE A 195 3.74 3.71 -10.24
N ARG A 196 4.70 4.19 -11.05
CA ARG A 196 5.84 4.99 -10.55
C ARG A 196 5.40 6.33 -9.95
N MET A 197 4.47 7.00 -10.62
CA MET A 197 3.87 8.22 -10.06
C MET A 197 3.13 7.90 -8.76
N LEU A 198 2.32 6.85 -8.71
CA LEU A 198 1.59 6.48 -7.48
C LEU A 198 2.53 6.02 -6.36
N PHE A 199 3.65 5.37 -6.68
CA PHE A 199 4.72 5.10 -5.72
C PHE A 199 5.18 6.40 -5.07
N ASP A 200 5.50 7.42 -5.87
CA ASP A 200 5.94 8.72 -5.36
C ASP A 200 4.86 9.40 -4.53
N VAL A 201 3.60 9.32 -4.96
CA VAL A 201 2.47 9.91 -4.22
C VAL A 201 2.32 9.27 -2.84
N VAL A 202 2.43 7.94 -2.74
CA VAL A 202 2.39 7.23 -1.46
C VAL A 202 3.60 7.64 -0.60
N ALA A 203 4.80 7.61 -1.18
CA ALA A 203 6.05 7.95 -0.48
C ALA A 203 6.03 9.38 0.07
N LEU A 204 5.59 10.35 -0.72
CA LEU A 204 5.51 11.75 -0.33
C LEU A 204 4.36 12.05 0.65
N SER A 205 3.31 11.21 0.69
CA SER A 205 2.17 11.44 1.58
C SER A 205 2.51 11.21 3.06
N ASP A 206 1.93 12.01 3.93
CA ASP A 206 2.12 11.89 5.38
C ASP A 206 1.72 10.50 5.90
N ASN A 207 2.62 9.86 6.65
CA ASN A 207 2.40 8.55 7.26
C ASN A 207 1.15 8.50 8.17
N ALA A 208 0.76 9.61 8.80
CA ALA A 208 -0.43 9.69 9.64
C ALA A 208 -1.74 9.43 8.88
N LEU A 209 -1.75 9.57 7.55
CA LEU A 209 -2.89 9.21 6.71
C LEU A 209 -3.10 7.69 6.64
N TRP A 210 -2.02 6.92 6.72
CA TRP A 210 -2.00 5.47 6.53
C TRP A 210 -2.13 4.69 7.84
N ASP A 211 -1.63 5.24 8.96
CA ASP A 211 -1.51 4.53 10.22
C ASP A 211 -2.81 4.44 11.02
N LYS A 212 -3.78 3.66 10.51
CA LYS A 212 -5.00 3.30 11.23
C LYS A 212 -5.29 1.80 11.20
N PRO A 213 -5.78 1.22 12.31
CA PRO A 213 -6.18 -0.18 12.33
C PRO A 213 -7.22 -0.53 11.26
N GLU A 214 -8.22 0.32 11.05
CA GLU A 214 -9.26 0.07 10.05
C GLU A 214 -8.67 -0.02 8.63
N HIS A 215 -7.72 0.86 8.30
CA HIS A 215 -7.06 0.86 7.00
C HIS A 215 -6.24 -0.42 6.79
N ARG A 216 -5.52 -0.89 7.83
CA ARG A 216 -4.75 -2.14 7.76
C ARG A 216 -5.64 -3.36 7.50
N ILE A 217 -6.75 -3.49 8.21
CA ILE A 217 -7.68 -4.62 8.02
C ILE A 217 -8.29 -4.61 6.62
N ASN A 218 -8.75 -3.45 6.14
CA ASN A 218 -9.30 -3.33 4.78
C ASN A 218 -8.23 -3.61 3.71
N ALA A 219 -6.99 -3.20 3.94
CA ALA A 219 -5.88 -3.50 3.05
C ALA A 219 -5.57 -4.99 2.97
N ILE A 220 -5.56 -5.70 4.10
CA ILE A 220 -5.33 -7.15 4.12
C ILE A 220 -6.36 -7.87 3.24
N GLU A 221 -7.65 -7.58 3.40
CA GLU A 221 -8.70 -8.21 2.59
C GLU A 221 -8.55 -7.88 1.10
N CYS A 222 -8.27 -6.60 0.77
CA CYS A 222 -8.05 -6.19 -0.61
C CYS A 222 -6.81 -6.84 -1.24
N ILE A 223 -5.71 -6.94 -0.48
CA ILE A 223 -4.45 -7.55 -0.92
C ILE A 223 -4.64 -9.03 -1.17
N LYS A 224 -5.34 -9.76 -0.28
CA LYS A 224 -5.67 -11.19 -0.49
C LYS A 224 -6.37 -11.41 -1.82
N ASP A 225 -7.35 -10.57 -2.15
CA ASP A 225 -8.11 -10.71 -3.39
C ASP A 225 -7.29 -10.38 -4.64
N VAL A 226 -6.48 -9.32 -4.58
CA VAL A 226 -5.72 -8.82 -5.73
C VAL A 226 -4.47 -9.67 -5.99
N THR A 227 -3.76 -10.10 -4.95
CA THR A 227 -2.47 -10.77 -5.08
C THR A 227 -2.56 -12.29 -5.15
N LYS A 228 -3.76 -12.88 -5.08
CA LYS A 228 -3.96 -14.34 -5.12
C LYS A 228 -3.35 -15.04 -6.34
N SER A 229 -3.17 -14.32 -7.45
CA SER A 229 -2.58 -14.82 -8.70
C SER A 229 -1.23 -14.19 -9.03
N TRP A 230 -0.69 -13.36 -8.15
CA TRP A 230 0.60 -12.72 -8.35
C TRP A 230 1.70 -13.69 -7.94
N ASP A 231 2.81 -13.64 -8.65
CA ASP A 231 4.04 -14.31 -8.29
C ASP A 231 5.02 -13.28 -7.70
N ILE A 232 5.70 -13.63 -6.61
CA ILE A 232 6.89 -12.89 -6.18
C ILE A 232 8.09 -13.51 -6.89
N TYR A 233 8.85 -12.68 -7.62
CA TYR A 233 10.16 -13.03 -8.14
C TYR A 233 11.28 -12.57 -7.20
#